data_AF-A0A7C5IE56-F1
#
_entry.id   AF-A0A7C5IE56-F1
#
_cell.length_a   1.000
_cell.length_b   1.000
_cell.length_c   1.000
_cell.angle_alpha   90.00
_cell.angle_beta   90.00
_cell.angle_gamma   90.00
#
_symmetry.space_group_name_H-M   'P 1'
#
loop_
_entity.id
_entity.type
_entity.pdbx_description
1 polymer ?
#
loop_
_entity_poly.entity_id
_entity_poly.type
_entity_poly.pdbx_seq_one_letter_code
_entity_poly.pdbx_strand_id
1 'polypeptide(L)'
;MAVESAPELAGTPILILKEGTTRSRGREAQHANITAARIIAETVKSSLGPKGMDKMLVDSFGDVTITNDGATILDEIDVQHPAAKMMVEVAKTQDDEVGD
;
A
#
# COMPACT_ATOMS: atom_id res chain seq x y z
N MET A 1 -2.91 59.95 18.00
CA MET A 1 -2.85 58.66 18.73
C MET A 1 -3.31 57.59 17.76
N ALA A 2 -2.44 56.62 17.52
CA ALA A 2 -2.51 55.71 16.39
C ALA A 2 -3.71 54.76 16.48
N VAL A 3 -4.38 54.63 15.34
CA VAL A 3 -5.29 53.53 15.02
C VAL A 3 -4.41 52.38 14.53
N GLU A 4 -4.41 51.25 15.23
CA GLU A 4 -3.99 49.99 14.63
C GLU A 4 -4.84 48.86 15.22
N SER A 5 -5.88 48.51 14.46
CA SER A 5 -6.80 47.41 14.70
C SER A 5 -6.10 46.08 14.53
N ALA A 6 -6.24 45.20 15.53
CA ALA A 6 -5.77 43.82 15.49
C ALA A 6 -6.32 43.06 14.27
N PRO A 7 -5.51 42.24 13.57
CA PRO A 7 -6.02 41.43 12.48
C PRO A 7 -6.84 40.26 13.04
N GLU A 8 -8.07 40.14 12.58
CA GLU A 8 -8.91 38.96 12.76
C GLU A 8 -8.24 37.75 12.12
N LEU A 9 -7.68 36.85 12.94
CA LEU A 9 -7.23 35.53 12.51
C LEU A 9 -8.44 34.60 12.33
N ALA A 10 -9.33 34.97 11.41
CA ALA A 10 -10.46 34.14 11.00
C ALA A 10 -10.04 33.30 9.77
N GLY A 11 -9.89 31.99 9.96
CA GLY A 11 -10.20 31.03 8.90
C GLY A 11 -9.06 30.32 8.18
N THR A 12 -7.78 30.51 8.53
CA THR A 12 -6.74 29.61 8.00
C THR A 12 -6.51 28.46 8.98
N PRO A 13 -6.89 27.20 8.66
CA PRO A 13 -6.72 26.08 9.58
C PRO A 13 -5.24 25.86 9.88
N ILE A 14 -4.87 26.01 11.16
CA ILE A 14 -3.53 25.71 11.66
C ILE A 14 -3.36 24.19 11.67
N LEU A 15 -2.59 23.66 10.71
CA LEU A 15 -2.31 22.23 10.62
C LEU A 15 -1.18 21.88 11.60
N ILE A 16 -1.52 21.36 12.79
CA ILE A 16 -0.52 20.83 13.72
C ILE A 16 -0.15 19.43 13.25
N LEU A 17 0.97 19.31 12.53
CA LEU A 17 1.58 18.02 12.19
C LEU A 17 2.73 17.75 13.16
N LYS A 18 2.94 16.47 13.50
CA LYS A 18 4.13 16.06 14.26
C LYS A 18 5.39 16.40 13.46
N GLU A 19 6.42 16.90 14.12
CA GLU A 19 7.72 17.14 13.47
C GLU A 19 8.19 15.88 12.75
N GLY A 20 8.60 16.03 11.48
CA GLY A 20 8.97 14.91 10.60
C GLY A 20 7.83 14.33 9.75
N THR A 21 6.61 14.88 9.81
CA THR A 21 5.52 14.43 8.93
C THR A 21 5.81 14.80 7.47
N THR A 22 6.09 13.81 6.64
CA THR A 22 6.19 13.97 5.20
C THR A 22 4.80 13.84 4.56
N ARG A 23 4.52 14.68 3.56
CA ARG A 23 3.24 14.65 2.85
C ARG A 23 3.46 14.70 1.35
N SER A 24 3.15 13.60 0.67
CA SER A 24 3.03 13.59 -0.79
C SER A 24 1.63 14.04 -1.20
N ARG A 25 1.52 14.81 -2.29
CA ARG A 25 0.26 15.30 -2.84
C ARG A 25 0.29 15.31 -4.37
N GLY A 26 -0.89 15.25 -4.98
CA GLY A 26 -1.05 15.39 -6.42
C GLY A 26 -0.43 14.23 -7.21
N ARG A 27 0.21 14.54 -8.34
CA ARG A 27 0.69 13.54 -9.32
C ARG A 27 1.78 12.62 -8.75
N GLU A 28 2.62 13.13 -7.86
CA GLU A 28 3.68 12.34 -7.23
C GLU A 28 3.10 11.22 -6.35
N ALA A 29 2.12 11.55 -5.50
CA ALA A 29 1.43 10.55 -4.67
C ALA A 29 0.70 9.51 -5.53
N GLN A 30 0.04 9.94 -6.62
CA GLN A 30 -0.59 9.02 -7.57
C GLN A 30 0.42 8.09 -8.22
N HIS A 31 1.56 8.61 -8.65
CA HIS A 31 2.60 7.80 -9.28
C HIS A 31 3.23 6.78 -8.33
N ALA A 32 3.45 7.18 -7.07
CA ALA A 32 3.90 6.27 -6.01
C ALA A 32 2.89 5.14 -5.77
N ASN A 33 1.60 5.47 -5.65
CA ASN A 33 0.53 4.49 -5.48
C ASN A 33 0.47 3.49 -6.65
N ILE A 34 0.53 3.98 -7.89
CA ILE A 34 0.48 3.13 -9.10
C ILE A 34 1.72 2.23 -9.16
N THR A 35 2.90 2.78 -8.87
CA THR A 35 4.14 2.00 -8.87
C THR A 35 4.08 0.88 -7.83
N ALA A 36 3.58 1.16 -6.63
CA ALA A 36 3.40 0.15 -5.59
C ALA A 36 2.44 -0.97 -6.05
N ALA A 37 1.29 -0.61 -6.64
CA ALA A 37 0.34 -1.60 -7.18
C ALA A 37 0.92 -2.43 -8.34
N ARG A 38 1.73 -1.81 -9.20
CA ARG A 38 2.41 -2.50 -10.30
C ARG A 38 3.40 -3.55 -9.80
N ILE A 39 4.16 -3.23 -8.75
CA ILE A 39 5.11 -4.19 -8.16
C ILE A 39 4.36 -5.42 -7.64
N ILE A 40 3.25 -5.22 -6.93
CA ILE A 40 2.40 -6.32 -6.45
C ILE A 40 1.91 -7.19 -7.62
N ALA A 41 1.42 -6.55 -8.69
CA ALA A 41 0.95 -7.27 -9.87
C ALA A 41 2.07 -8.06 -10.56
N GLU A 42 3.29 -7.51 -10.64
CA GLU A 42 4.44 -8.17 -11.25
C GLU A 42 4.87 -9.42 -10.46
N THR A 43 4.74 -9.40 -9.12
CA THR A 43 5.04 -10.55 -8.25
C THR A 43 4.15 -11.76 -8.57
N VAL A 44 2.83 -11.54 -8.68
CA VAL A 44 1.84 -12.62 -8.88
C VAL A 44 1.67 -13.00 -10.34
N LYS A 45 2.04 -12.13 -11.29
CA LYS A 45 1.80 -12.33 -12.73
C LYS A 45 2.32 -13.66 -13.27
N SER A 46 3.49 -14.11 -12.82
CA SER A 46 4.08 -15.36 -13.33
C SER A 46 3.43 -16.62 -12.75
N SER A 47 2.59 -16.48 -11.73
CA SER A 47 1.88 -17.57 -11.06
C SER A 47 0.48 -17.80 -11.66
N LEU A 48 0.05 -16.89 -12.55
CA LEU A 48 -1.26 -16.96 -13.19
C LEU A 48 -1.29 -17.95 -14.38
N GLY A 49 -2.26 -18.86 -14.37
CA GLY A 49 -2.61 -19.75 -15.48
C GLY A 49 -2.03 -21.17 -15.37
N PRO A 50 -2.34 -22.07 -16.33
CA PRO A 50 -1.99 -23.50 -16.25
C PRO A 50 -0.49 -23.78 -16.41
N LYS A 51 0.31 -22.76 -16.76
CA LYS A 51 1.77 -22.79 -16.78
C LYS A 51 2.36 -21.78 -15.79
N GLY A 52 1.58 -21.41 -14.77
CA GLY A 52 2.03 -20.59 -13.65
C GLY A 52 3.21 -21.26 -12.95
N MET A 53 4.15 -20.44 -12.48
CA MET A 53 5.28 -20.90 -11.69
C MET A 53 5.00 -20.70 -10.21
N ASP A 54 5.30 -21.73 -9.42
CA ASP A 54 5.26 -21.64 -7.97
C ASP A 54 6.27 -20.62 -7.45
N LYS A 55 5.91 -19.99 -6.34
CA LYS A 55 6.77 -19.08 -5.60
C LYS A 55 7.25 -19.77 -4.35
N MET A 56 8.56 -19.70 -4.14
CA MET A 56 9.19 -20.08 -2.88
C MET A 56 9.22 -18.84 -1.98
N LEU A 57 8.48 -18.90 -0.90
CA LEU A 57 8.37 -17.89 0.15
C LEU A 57 9.18 -18.39 1.34
N VAL A 58 9.98 -17.50 1.91
CA VAL A 58 10.81 -17.80 3.08
C VAL A 58 10.47 -16.76 4.14
N ASP A 59 10.01 -17.24 5.28
CA ASP A 59 9.62 -16.37 6.38
C ASP A 59 10.87 -15.86 7.16
N SER A 60 10.62 -15.08 8.22
CA SER A 60 11.71 -14.57 9.06
C SER A 60 12.34 -15.63 9.98
N PHE A 61 11.68 -16.77 10.17
CA PHE A 61 12.13 -17.88 11.02
C PHE A 61 12.86 -18.98 10.23
N GLY A 62 12.84 -18.91 8.89
CA GLY A 62 13.45 -19.86 7.97
C GLY A 62 12.50 -20.94 7.46
N ASP A 63 11.21 -20.86 7.77
CA ASP A 63 10.20 -21.76 7.22
C ASP A 63 9.97 -21.42 5.74
N VAL A 64 9.85 -22.49 4.94
CA VAL A 64 9.75 -22.38 3.48
C VAL A 64 8.37 -22.86 3.03
N THR A 65 7.64 -21.97 2.38
CA THR A 65 6.33 -22.25 1.77
C THR A 65 6.46 -22.13 0.26
N ILE A 66 6.10 -23.18 -0.47
CA ILE A 66 6.06 -23.17 -1.94
C ILE A 66 4.60 -23.21 -2.37
N THR A 67 4.14 -22.17 -3.06
CA THR A 67 2.75 -22.07 -3.50
C THR A 67 2.60 -21.27 -4.80
N ASN A 68 1.55 -21.59 -5.55
CA ASN A 68 1.10 -20.82 -6.71
C ASN A 68 -0.13 -19.96 -6.43
N ASP A 69 -0.71 -20.10 -5.23
CA ASP A 69 -1.89 -19.35 -4.86
C ASP A 69 -1.56 -17.87 -4.62
N GLY A 70 -2.26 -16.99 -5.34
CA GLY A 70 -2.03 -15.55 -5.29
C GLY A 70 -2.37 -14.94 -3.94
N ALA A 71 -3.41 -15.42 -3.26
CA ALA A 71 -3.80 -14.91 -1.94
C ALA A 71 -2.72 -15.25 -0.91
N THR A 72 -2.32 -16.51 -0.82
CA THR A 72 -1.23 -16.96 0.06
C THR A 72 0.10 -16.25 -0.23
N ILE A 73 0.44 -16.02 -1.51
CA ILE A 73 1.65 -15.26 -1.87
C ILE A 73 1.60 -13.84 -1.31
N LEU A 74 0.44 -13.17 -1.42
CA LEU A 74 0.29 -11.79 -0.97
C LEU A 74 0.23 -11.65 0.55
N ASP A 75 -0.19 -12.70 1.25
CA ASP A 75 -0.27 -12.76 2.71
C ASP A 75 1.11 -12.84 3.38
N GLU A 76 2.03 -13.58 2.77
CA GLU A 76 3.39 -13.77 3.28
C GLU A 76 4.32 -12.59 2.96
N ILE A 77 3.94 -11.69 2.06
CA ILE A 77 4.77 -10.54 1.68
C ILE A 77 4.59 -9.40 2.68
N ASP A 78 5.70 -8.93 3.27
CA ASP A 78 5.70 -7.70 4.08
C ASP A 78 5.63 -6.45 3.18
N VAL A 79 4.48 -5.76 3.23
CA VAL A 79 4.21 -4.56 2.44
C VAL A 79 4.06 -3.33 3.32
N GLN A 80 4.96 -2.37 3.13
CA GLN A 80 4.96 -1.10 3.88
C GLN A 80 4.10 -0.01 3.22
N HIS A 81 3.92 -0.06 1.89
CA HIS A 81 3.22 1.00 1.16
C HIS A 81 1.69 0.88 1.32
N PRO A 82 0.95 1.93 1.75
CA PRO A 82 -0.48 1.84 2.03
C PRO A 82 -1.32 1.34 0.85
N ALA A 83 -1.06 1.85 -0.36
CA ALA A 83 -1.78 1.40 -1.55
C ALA A 83 -1.54 -0.08 -1.89
N ALA A 84 -0.36 -0.62 -1.61
CA ALA A 84 -0.07 -2.02 -1.85
C ALA A 84 -0.70 -2.90 -0.76
N LYS A 85 -0.72 -2.44 0.51
CA LYS A 85 -1.48 -3.11 1.57
C LYS A 85 -2.96 -3.22 1.23
N MET A 86 -3.56 -2.16 0.68
CA MET A 86 -4.94 -2.22 0.20
C MET A 86 -5.14 -3.30 -0.89
N MET A 87 -4.17 -3.51 -1.77
CA MET A 87 -4.26 -4.58 -2.78
C MET A 87 -4.25 -5.98 -2.17
N VAL A 88 -3.44 -6.19 -1.12
CA VAL A 88 -3.41 -7.47 -0.38
C VAL A 88 -4.75 -7.73 0.29
N GLU A 89 -5.31 -6.74 0.99
CA GLU A 89 -6.63 -6.88 1.64
C GLU A 89 -7.76 -7.18 0.64
N VAL A 90 -7.71 -6.59 -0.56
CA VAL A 90 -8.66 -6.89 -1.64
C VAL A 90 -8.49 -8.32 -2.12
N ALA A 91 -7.26 -8.83 -2.27
CA ALA A 91 -7.01 -10.21 -2.67
C ALA A 91 -7.51 -11.21 -1.63
N LYS A 92 -7.27 -10.96 -0.34
CA LYS A 92 -7.82 -11.75 0.76
C LYS A 92 -9.34 -11.79 0.74
N THR A 93 -9.97 -10.62 0.64
CA THR A 93 -11.44 -10.54 0.60
C THR A 93 -12.01 -11.29 -0.60
N GLN A 94 -11.33 -11.23 -1.74
CA GLN A 94 -11.73 -11.96 -2.95
C GLN A 94 -11.67 -13.48 -2.74
N ASP A 95 -10.61 -13.96 -2.09
CA ASP A 95 -10.42 -15.37 -1.74
C ASP A 95 -11.42 -15.85 -0.67
N ASP A 96 -11.70 -15.03 0.35
CA ASP A 96 -12.67 -15.35 1.39
C ASP A 96 -14.10 -15.45 0.84
N GLU A 97 -14.49 -14.56 -0.07
CA GLU A 97 -15.85 -14.48 -0.60
C GLU A 97 -16.11 -15.48 -1.74
N VAL A 98 -15.11 -15.71 -2.58
CA VAL A 98 -15.28 -16.45 -3.84
C VAL A 98 -14.27 -17.59 -3.99
N GLY A 99 -13.17 -17.57 -3.24
CA GLY A 99 -12.01 -18.41 -3.45
C GLY A 99 -11.29 -18.07 -4.74
N ASP A 100 -10.68 -19.10 -5.32
CA ASP A 100 -10.09 -19.16 -6.65
C ASP A 100 -11.10 -19.42 -7.80
#